data_AF-A0A7W0VTG5-F1
#
_entry.id   AF-A0A7W0VTG5-F1
#
_cell.length_a   1.000
_cell.length_b   1.000
_cell.length_c   1.000
_cell.angle_alpha   90.00
_cell.angle_beta   90.00
_cell.angle_gamma   90.00
#
_symmetry.space_group_name_H-M   'P 1'
#
loop_
_entity.id
_entity.type
_entity.pdbx_description
1 polymer ?
#
loop_
_entity_poly.entity_id
_entity_poly.type
_entity_poly.pdbx_seq_one_letter_code
_entity_poly.pdbx_strand_id
1 'polypeptide(L)'
;MAKKRRDDEHGLDRILGILDAAPPGLHDLDPPGPDLPKGLPEPLIELYARCDGGRIFLDTIEIAPARDVTMPTPARWRFATIEGDAISMDHRGKIWRNDEALDDEICDGTRIDKWLSGVIDATALLYDGDGEFAEDIFDEEGELLPAVHERQLRAHLKRDPAAPGPRWRLAHALLAQGATEDARNELEQAVADDSAFAWAWLDLGRISERLGDIGNALDEIRMAAETAEGVQHEQAGYFWAQLARLASLTGDEMLRAQAATKTSLLAPTLKAAQLAGARESLDAGDTASAKGLLDLLKAVWPRDLEVLDLARRIAT
;
A
#
# COMPACT_ATOMS: atom_id res chain seq x y z
N MET A 1 -45.08 9.17 17.07
CA MET A 1 -43.99 8.17 17.09
C MET A 1 -43.47 7.93 15.67
N ALA A 2 -42.72 8.88 15.09
CA ALA A 2 -42.32 8.81 13.67
C ALA A 2 -40.90 9.37 13.44
N LYS A 3 -39.96 9.12 14.37
CA LYS A 3 -38.59 9.67 14.30
C LYS A 3 -37.50 8.68 14.71
N LYS A 4 -37.75 7.37 14.59
CA LYS A 4 -36.81 6.32 15.05
C LYS A 4 -36.64 5.17 14.04
N ARG A 5 -36.65 5.48 12.75
CA ARG A 5 -36.57 4.46 11.67
C ARG A 5 -35.70 4.90 10.49
N ARG A 6 -34.79 5.85 10.72
CA ARG A 6 -34.01 6.52 9.67
C ARG A 6 -32.49 6.36 9.83
N ASP A 7 -32.03 5.57 10.81
CA ASP A 7 -30.61 5.46 11.19
C ASP A 7 -30.00 4.05 11.03
N ASP A 8 -30.73 3.05 10.53
CA ASP A 8 -30.22 1.67 10.36
C ASP A 8 -30.17 1.26 8.87
N GLU A 9 -29.77 2.17 7.98
CA GLU A 9 -29.48 1.77 6.60
C GLU A 9 -28.06 1.20 6.55
N HIS A 10 -27.95 -0.08 6.15
CA HIS A 10 -26.68 -0.78 6.02
C HIS A 10 -25.74 0.02 5.11
N GLY A 11 -24.44 0.09 5.41
CA GLY A 11 -23.49 0.91 4.63
C GLY A 11 -23.53 0.59 3.13
N LEU A 12 -23.63 -0.70 2.79
CA LEU A 12 -23.81 -1.17 1.41
C LEU A 12 -25.13 -0.72 0.77
N ASP A 13 -26.26 -0.74 1.49
CA ASP A 13 -27.55 -0.30 0.94
C ASP A 13 -27.50 1.16 0.52
N ARG A 14 -26.81 2.00 1.31
CA ARG A 14 -26.62 3.41 0.97
C ARG A 14 -25.77 3.60 -0.28
N ILE A 15 -24.70 2.82 -0.44
CA ILE A 15 -23.81 2.90 -1.59
C ILE A 15 -24.57 2.52 -2.86
N LEU A 16 -25.27 1.39 -2.82
CA LEU A 16 -26.07 0.92 -3.95
C LEU A 16 -27.20 1.90 -4.29
N GLY A 17 -27.86 2.49 -3.29
CA GLY A 17 -28.85 3.54 -3.53
C GLY A 17 -28.28 4.81 -4.17
N ILE A 18 -27.01 5.15 -3.91
CA ILE A 18 -26.31 6.25 -4.60
C ILE A 18 -26.02 5.86 -6.06
N LEU A 19 -25.55 4.63 -6.29
CA LEU A 19 -25.30 4.12 -7.63
C LEU A 19 -26.59 4.08 -8.46
N ASP A 20 -27.68 3.52 -7.93
CA ASP A 20 -29.00 3.47 -8.59
C ASP A 20 -29.52 4.86 -9.02
N ALA A 21 -29.13 5.91 -8.29
CA ALA A 21 -29.51 7.30 -8.59
C ALA A 21 -28.54 8.01 -9.54
N ALA A 22 -27.42 7.39 -9.89
CA ALA A 22 -26.38 7.95 -10.74
C ALA A 22 -26.80 7.97 -12.23
N PRO A 23 -26.12 8.77 -13.08
CA PRO A 23 -26.39 8.79 -14.51
C PRO A 23 -26.35 7.39 -15.16
N PRO A 24 -27.20 7.13 -16.16
CA PRO A 24 -27.18 5.86 -16.89
C PRO A 24 -25.78 5.57 -17.48
N GLY A 25 -25.32 4.33 -17.34
CA GLY A 25 -24.01 3.90 -17.84
C GLY A 25 -22.86 4.10 -16.85
N LEU A 26 -23.08 4.78 -15.71
CA LEU A 26 -22.06 4.90 -14.67
C LEU A 26 -21.82 3.58 -13.92
N HIS A 27 -22.81 2.70 -13.87
CA HIS A 27 -22.66 1.36 -13.31
C HIS A 27 -23.59 0.38 -14.03
N ASP A 28 -23.24 -0.89 -13.95
CA ASP A 28 -24.04 -2.03 -14.40
C ASP A 28 -23.84 -3.16 -13.40
N LEU A 29 -24.76 -3.27 -12.43
CA LEU A 29 -24.69 -4.27 -11.36
C LEU A 29 -25.64 -5.43 -11.65
N ASP A 30 -25.10 -6.64 -11.57
CA ASP A 30 -25.89 -7.86 -11.74
C ASP A 30 -26.77 -8.09 -10.51
N PRO A 31 -28.04 -8.51 -10.68
CA PRO A 31 -28.90 -8.84 -9.56
C PRO A 31 -28.34 -10.03 -8.75
N PRO A 32 -28.69 -10.15 -7.45
CA PRO A 32 -28.22 -11.25 -6.61
C PRO A 32 -28.44 -12.64 -7.23
N GLY A 33 -27.39 -13.45 -7.19
CA GLY A 33 -27.40 -14.83 -7.65
C GLY A 33 -28.10 -15.76 -6.65
N PRO A 34 -28.60 -16.93 -7.11
CA PRO A 34 -29.34 -17.85 -6.25
C PRO A 34 -28.45 -18.61 -5.24
N ASP A 35 -27.16 -18.79 -5.56
CA ASP A 35 -26.24 -19.62 -4.79
C ASP A 35 -24.92 -18.87 -4.52
N LEU A 36 -24.46 -18.91 -3.27
CA LEU A 36 -23.16 -18.35 -2.87
C LEU A 36 -22.12 -19.46 -2.66
N PRO A 37 -20.85 -19.23 -3.03
CA PRO A 37 -19.76 -20.10 -2.64
C PRO A 37 -19.69 -20.31 -1.13
N LYS A 38 -19.35 -21.54 -0.72
CA LYS A 38 -19.17 -21.84 0.71
C LYS A 38 -17.88 -21.19 1.23
N GLY A 39 -17.93 -20.71 2.46
CA GLY A 39 -16.76 -20.19 3.16
C GLY A 39 -16.38 -18.75 2.80
N LEU A 40 -17.26 -18.02 2.09
CA LEU A 40 -17.10 -16.58 1.96
C LEU A 40 -17.18 -15.90 3.35
N PRO A 41 -16.38 -14.85 3.60
CA PRO A 41 -16.51 -14.03 4.78
C PRO A 41 -17.85 -13.29 4.77
N GLU A 42 -18.40 -13.00 5.96
CA GLU A 42 -19.71 -12.36 6.14
C GLU A 42 -19.87 -11.06 5.32
N PRO A 43 -18.89 -10.13 5.25
CA PRO A 43 -19.03 -8.93 4.43
C PRO A 43 -19.19 -9.19 2.92
N LEU A 44 -18.61 -10.28 2.38
CA LEU A 44 -18.85 -10.66 0.98
C LEU A 44 -20.23 -11.30 0.81
N ILE A 45 -20.70 -12.09 1.79
CA ILE A 45 -22.08 -12.61 1.76
C ILE A 45 -23.08 -11.45 1.74
N GLU A 46 -22.83 -10.40 2.53
CA GLU A 46 -23.66 -9.19 2.56
C GLU A 46 -23.64 -8.40 1.24
N LEU A 47 -22.48 -8.31 0.58
CA LEU A 47 -22.37 -7.73 -0.76
C LEU A 47 -23.18 -8.55 -1.77
N TYR A 48 -22.95 -9.86 -1.81
CA TYR A 48 -23.58 -10.74 -2.80
C TYR A 48 -25.07 -10.97 -2.60
N ALA A 49 -25.58 -10.71 -1.39
CA ALA A 49 -27.01 -10.63 -1.15
C ALA A 49 -27.70 -9.45 -1.86
N ARG A 50 -26.92 -8.48 -2.38
CA ARG A 50 -27.41 -7.24 -2.99
C ARG A 50 -27.05 -7.10 -4.47
N CYS A 51 -25.91 -7.62 -4.91
CA CYS A 51 -25.50 -7.71 -6.31
C CYS A 51 -24.57 -8.90 -6.55
N ASP A 52 -24.66 -9.57 -7.70
CA ASP A 52 -23.78 -10.72 -8.05
C ASP A 52 -22.68 -10.35 -9.04
N GLY A 53 -21.94 -9.30 -8.70
CA GLY A 53 -20.93 -8.71 -9.57
C GLY A 53 -21.45 -7.51 -10.35
N GLY A 54 -20.60 -6.99 -11.23
CA GLY A 54 -20.91 -5.86 -12.08
C GLY A 54 -19.76 -4.88 -12.19
N ARG A 55 -20.03 -3.75 -12.84
CA ARG A 55 -19.04 -2.72 -13.10
C ARG A 55 -19.50 -1.35 -12.65
N ILE A 56 -18.55 -0.52 -12.24
CA ILE A 56 -18.76 0.86 -11.79
C ILE A 56 -17.69 1.72 -12.45
N PHE A 57 -18.10 2.87 -12.99
CA PHE A 57 -17.33 3.77 -13.84
C PHE A 57 -16.70 3.02 -15.02
N LEU A 58 -17.55 2.55 -15.94
CA LEU A 58 -17.16 1.70 -17.07
C LEU A 58 -16.58 0.35 -16.62
N ASP A 59 -15.25 0.25 -16.54
CA ASP A 59 -14.48 -0.92 -16.09
C ASP A 59 -13.40 -0.53 -15.06
N THR A 60 -13.45 0.71 -14.53
CA THR A 60 -12.51 1.15 -13.48
C THR A 60 -12.64 0.31 -12.22
N ILE A 61 -13.87 -0.06 -11.82
CA ILE A 61 -14.10 -0.95 -10.68
C ILE A 61 -14.97 -2.11 -11.18
N GLU A 62 -14.45 -3.33 -11.10
CA GLU A 62 -15.21 -4.53 -11.44
C GLU A 62 -15.36 -5.41 -10.21
N ILE A 63 -16.60 -5.74 -9.84
CA ILE A 63 -16.90 -6.74 -8.82
C ILE A 63 -17.12 -8.05 -9.56
N ALA A 64 -16.31 -9.06 -9.26
CA ALA A 64 -16.47 -10.38 -9.84
C ALA A 64 -17.79 -11.00 -9.36
N PRO A 65 -18.50 -11.79 -10.19
CA PRO A 65 -19.64 -12.55 -9.71
C PRO A 65 -19.19 -13.55 -8.64
N ALA A 66 -20.06 -13.90 -7.70
CA ALA A 66 -19.71 -14.73 -6.55
C ALA A 66 -19.06 -16.05 -6.96
N ARG A 67 -19.52 -16.66 -8.07
CA ARG A 67 -18.96 -17.91 -8.62
C ARG A 67 -17.49 -17.82 -9.05
N ASP A 68 -17.00 -16.62 -9.35
CA ASP A 68 -15.64 -16.37 -9.84
C ASP A 68 -14.71 -15.85 -8.73
N VAL A 69 -15.23 -15.70 -7.49
CA VAL A 69 -14.40 -15.38 -6.32
C VAL A 69 -13.43 -16.53 -6.06
N THR A 70 -12.14 -16.21 -6.08
CA THR A 70 -11.07 -17.17 -5.84
C THR A 70 -10.35 -16.87 -4.54
N MET A 71 -9.69 -17.88 -3.97
CA MET A 71 -8.85 -17.72 -2.77
C MET A 71 -7.39 -18.09 -3.12
N PRO A 72 -6.64 -17.21 -3.81
CA PRO A 72 -5.31 -17.52 -4.34
C PRO A 72 -4.27 -17.74 -3.24
N THR A 73 -4.40 -17.05 -2.12
CA THR A 73 -3.58 -17.26 -0.91
C THR A 73 -4.49 -17.68 0.25
N PRO A 74 -3.98 -18.40 1.26
CA PRO A 74 -4.81 -18.80 2.40
C PRO A 74 -5.46 -17.58 3.06
N ALA A 75 -6.80 -17.59 3.13
CA ALA A 75 -7.61 -16.56 3.77
C ALA A 75 -7.62 -15.16 3.10
N ARG A 76 -7.32 -15.06 1.79
CA ARG A 76 -7.62 -13.88 0.96
C ARG A 76 -8.56 -14.23 -0.17
N TRP A 77 -9.76 -13.65 -0.19
CA TRP A 77 -10.74 -13.83 -1.27
C TRP A 77 -10.61 -12.69 -2.28
N ARG A 78 -10.18 -13.00 -3.50
CA ARG A 78 -10.16 -12.06 -4.62
C ARG A 78 -11.56 -11.92 -5.17
N PHE A 79 -12.12 -10.72 -5.08
CA PHE A 79 -13.53 -10.49 -5.39
C PHE A 79 -13.77 -9.28 -6.31
N ALA A 80 -12.76 -8.45 -6.54
CA ALA A 80 -12.88 -7.28 -7.38
C ALA A 80 -11.55 -6.93 -8.07
N THR A 81 -11.60 -6.03 -9.04
CA THR A 81 -10.45 -5.33 -9.60
C THR A 81 -10.67 -3.81 -9.57
N ILE A 82 -9.59 -3.05 -9.46
CA ILE A 82 -9.57 -1.60 -9.73
C ILE A 82 -8.53 -1.36 -10.81
N GLU A 83 -8.94 -0.83 -11.96
CA GLU A 83 -8.05 -0.59 -13.12
C GLU A 83 -7.25 -1.84 -13.52
N GLY A 84 -7.86 -3.02 -13.33
CA GLY A 84 -7.23 -4.32 -13.56
C GLY A 84 -6.45 -4.90 -12.36
N ASP A 85 -6.11 -4.08 -11.35
CA ASP A 85 -5.42 -4.54 -10.15
C ASP A 85 -6.34 -5.37 -9.26
N ALA A 86 -5.87 -6.54 -8.85
CA ALA A 86 -6.64 -7.45 -8.03
C ALA A 86 -6.89 -6.88 -6.62
N ILE A 87 -8.15 -6.94 -6.20
CA ILE A 87 -8.59 -6.60 -4.86
C ILE A 87 -9.03 -7.86 -4.14
N SER A 88 -8.48 -8.05 -2.93
CA SER A 88 -8.79 -9.17 -2.07
C SER A 88 -9.34 -8.72 -0.71
N MET A 89 -10.02 -9.64 -0.01
CA MET A 89 -10.52 -9.43 1.34
C MET A 89 -10.00 -10.52 2.27
N ASP A 90 -9.69 -10.23 3.53
CA ASP A 90 -9.52 -11.29 4.54
C ASP A 90 -10.78 -11.69 5.31
N HIS A 91 -10.63 -12.72 6.13
CA HIS A 91 -11.63 -13.21 7.06
C HIS A 91 -12.14 -12.15 8.06
N ARG A 92 -11.45 -11.02 8.24
CA ARG A 92 -11.86 -9.91 9.12
C ARG A 92 -12.58 -8.80 8.35
N GLY A 93 -12.70 -8.91 7.03
CA GLY A 93 -13.33 -7.91 6.19
C GLY A 93 -12.42 -6.74 5.80
N LYS A 94 -11.12 -6.79 6.11
CA LYS A 94 -10.17 -5.80 5.58
C LYS A 94 -9.95 -6.07 4.09
N ILE A 95 -9.78 -5.00 3.33
CA ILE A 95 -9.55 -4.99 1.89
C ILE A 95 -8.07 -4.82 1.61
N TRP A 96 -7.55 -5.55 0.64
CA TRP A 96 -6.13 -5.63 0.34
C TRP A 96 -5.90 -5.50 -1.15
N ARG A 97 -4.83 -4.78 -1.50
CA ARG A 97 -4.39 -4.52 -2.86
C ARG A 97 -2.88 -4.69 -2.92
N ASN A 98 -2.37 -5.27 -4.01
CA ASN A 98 -0.94 -5.29 -4.26
C ASN A 98 -0.47 -3.88 -4.65
N ASP A 99 0.61 -3.42 -4.01
CA ASP A 99 1.28 -2.19 -4.36
C ASP A 99 2.45 -2.50 -5.28
N GLU A 100 2.35 -2.07 -6.53
CA GLU A 100 3.32 -2.40 -7.58
C GLU A 100 4.75 -1.98 -7.22
N ALA A 101 4.90 -0.83 -6.54
CA ALA A 101 6.21 -0.31 -6.18
C ALA A 101 6.91 -1.14 -5.09
N LEU A 102 6.14 -1.83 -4.25
CA LEU A 102 6.66 -2.67 -3.17
C LEU A 102 6.66 -4.17 -3.50
N ASP A 103 5.91 -4.56 -4.53
CA ASP A 103 5.53 -5.96 -4.78
C ASP A 103 4.98 -6.61 -3.51
N ASP A 104 4.01 -5.95 -2.87
CA ASP A 104 3.48 -6.36 -1.56
C ASP A 104 1.99 -6.05 -1.38
N GLU A 105 1.29 -6.84 -0.57
CA GLU A 105 -0.13 -6.60 -0.27
C GLU A 105 -0.29 -5.59 0.87
N ILE A 106 -0.91 -4.45 0.58
CA ILE A 106 -1.22 -3.42 1.57
C ILE A 106 -2.72 -3.42 1.86
N CYS A 107 -3.08 -3.22 3.13
CA CYS A 107 -4.46 -3.03 3.55
C CYS A 107 -5.01 -1.71 2.98
N ASP A 108 -5.80 -1.82 1.92
CA ASP A 108 -6.40 -0.72 1.18
C ASP A 108 -7.69 -0.18 1.84
N GLY A 109 -8.35 -0.99 2.67
CA GLY A 109 -9.56 -0.61 3.38
C GLY A 109 -9.82 -1.44 4.63
N THR A 110 -10.49 -0.87 5.61
CA THR A 110 -10.80 -1.54 6.89
C THR A 110 -12.12 -2.30 6.85
N ARG A 111 -13.05 -1.88 5.98
CA ARG A 111 -14.36 -2.48 5.75
C ARG A 111 -14.81 -2.27 4.32
N ILE A 112 -15.52 -3.24 3.76
CA ILE A 112 -15.97 -3.18 2.36
C ILE A 112 -16.88 -1.99 2.05
N ASP A 113 -17.80 -1.62 2.95
CA ASP A 113 -18.70 -0.49 2.74
C ASP A 113 -17.95 0.85 2.71
N LYS A 114 -17.03 1.05 3.66
CA LYS A 114 -16.20 2.26 3.71
C LYS A 114 -15.25 2.35 2.52
N TRP A 115 -14.57 1.25 2.23
CA TRP A 115 -13.65 1.13 1.10
C TRP A 115 -14.38 1.41 -0.21
N LEU A 116 -15.47 0.70 -0.51
CA LEU A 116 -16.20 0.86 -1.77
C LEU A 116 -16.76 2.28 -1.91
N SER A 117 -17.30 2.86 -0.84
CA SER A 117 -17.73 4.27 -0.85
C SER A 117 -16.56 5.23 -1.08
N GLY A 118 -15.39 4.94 -0.53
CA GLY A 118 -14.18 5.76 -0.68
C GLY A 118 -13.62 5.71 -2.09
N VAL A 119 -13.55 4.52 -2.68
CA VAL A 119 -13.13 4.31 -4.06
C VAL A 119 -14.12 4.97 -5.02
N ILE A 120 -15.44 4.79 -4.82
CA ILE A 120 -16.46 5.48 -5.65
C ILE A 120 -16.31 6.99 -5.56
N ASP A 121 -16.20 7.57 -4.36
CA ASP A 121 -16.01 9.00 -4.18
C ASP A 121 -14.70 9.49 -4.84
N ALA A 122 -13.63 8.71 -4.78
CA ALA A 122 -12.33 9.02 -5.39
C ALA A 122 -12.41 8.95 -6.93
N THR A 123 -12.98 7.90 -7.49
CA THR A 123 -13.16 7.73 -8.93
C THR A 123 -14.09 8.80 -9.51
N ALA A 124 -15.15 9.17 -8.78
CA ALA A 124 -16.06 10.24 -9.19
C ALA A 124 -15.38 11.61 -9.39
N LEU A 125 -14.22 11.86 -8.75
CA LEU A 125 -13.46 13.10 -8.96
C LEU A 125 -12.86 13.21 -10.37
N LEU A 126 -12.77 12.10 -11.10
CA LEU A 126 -12.27 12.07 -12.47
C LEU A 126 -13.35 12.48 -13.48
N TYR A 127 -14.62 12.52 -13.06
CA TYR A 127 -15.73 12.74 -13.96
C TYR A 127 -16.46 14.04 -13.62
N ASP A 128 -17.02 14.68 -14.65
CA ASP A 128 -17.88 15.84 -14.50
C ASP A 128 -19.36 15.45 -14.29
N GLY A 129 -20.25 16.45 -14.33
CA GLY A 129 -21.69 16.24 -14.13
C GLY A 129 -22.40 15.50 -15.26
N ASP A 130 -21.78 15.42 -16.44
CA ASP A 130 -22.30 14.75 -17.62
C ASP A 130 -21.75 13.31 -17.75
N GLY A 131 -20.80 12.94 -16.88
CA GLY A 131 -20.17 11.62 -16.86
C GLY A 131 -19.00 11.50 -17.82
N GLU A 132 -18.51 12.62 -18.36
CA GLU A 132 -17.26 12.69 -19.11
C GLU A 132 -16.09 12.93 -18.16
N PHE A 133 -14.86 12.66 -18.61
CA PHE A 133 -13.68 13.00 -17.84
C PHE A 133 -13.61 14.52 -17.63
N ALA A 134 -13.42 14.96 -16.38
CA ALA A 134 -13.29 16.37 -16.06
C ALA A 134 -12.04 16.98 -16.70
N GLU A 135 -12.09 18.29 -16.98
CA GLU A 135 -10.92 19.04 -17.46
C GLU A 135 -9.81 19.07 -16.39
N ASP A 136 -8.55 19.15 -16.85
CA ASP A 136 -7.36 19.26 -15.99
C ASP A 136 -7.23 18.12 -14.95
N ILE A 137 -7.52 16.88 -15.36
CA ILE A 137 -7.28 15.70 -14.52
C ILE A 137 -6.01 14.94 -14.89
N PHE A 138 -5.63 14.93 -16.16
CA PHE A 138 -4.44 14.29 -16.70
C PHE A 138 -3.46 15.33 -17.24
N ASP A 139 -2.16 15.03 -17.23
CA ASP A 139 -1.14 15.82 -17.93
C ASP A 139 -1.11 15.51 -19.45
N GLU A 140 -0.12 16.07 -20.15
CA GLU A 140 0.03 15.90 -21.60
C GLU A 140 0.36 14.45 -21.99
N GLU A 141 0.95 13.69 -21.07
CA GLU A 141 1.29 12.28 -21.21
C GLU A 141 0.12 11.35 -20.87
N GLY A 142 -0.97 11.88 -20.33
CA GLY A 142 -2.14 11.11 -19.90
C GLY A 142 -2.02 10.56 -18.48
N GLU A 143 -1.02 10.99 -17.71
CA GLU A 143 -0.83 10.59 -16.32
C GLU A 143 -1.68 11.47 -15.40
N LEU A 144 -2.18 10.88 -14.31
CA LEU A 144 -3.04 11.57 -13.37
C LEU A 144 -2.26 12.71 -12.68
N LEU A 145 -2.80 13.93 -12.72
CA LEU A 145 -2.14 15.06 -12.08
C LEU A 145 -1.95 14.81 -10.57
N PRO A 146 -0.78 15.12 -9.98
CA PRO A 146 -0.50 14.86 -8.58
C PRO A 146 -1.54 15.43 -7.60
N ALA A 147 -2.08 16.62 -7.91
CA ALA A 147 -3.11 17.27 -7.10
C ALA A 147 -4.47 16.56 -7.19
N VAL A 148 -4.75 15.84 -8.27
CA VAL A 148 -5.96 15.00 -8.40
C VAL A 148 -5.76 13.71 -7.63
N HIS A 149 -4.60 13.06 -7.77
CA HIS A 149 -4.25 11.85 -7.02
C HIS A 149 -4.33 12.10 -5.49
N GLU A 150 -3.80 13.22 -5.00
CA GLU A 150 -3.94 13.60 -3.58
C GLU A 150 -5.41 13.73 -3.16
N ARG A 151 -6.25 14.38 -4.00
CA ARG A 151 -7.68 14.55 -3.72
C ARG A 151 -8.41 13.21 -3.68
N GLN A 152 -8.06 12.26 -4.56
CA GLN A 152 -8.61 10.90 -4.53
C GLN A 152 -8.28 10.17 -3.23
N LEU A 153 -7.02 10.21 -2.80
CA LEU A 153 -6.60 9.59 -1.54
C LEU A 153 -7.32 10.21 -0.33
N ARG A 154 -7.49 11.54 -0.31
CA ARG A 154 -8.25 12.24 0.73
C ARG A 154 -9.74 11.90 0.69
N ALA A 155 -10.34 11.74 -0.49
CA ALA A 155 -11.73 11.31 -0.64
C ALA A 155 -11.94 9.89 -0.10
N HIS A 156 -11.01 8.98 -0.38
CA HIS A 156 -11.01 7.63 0.19
C HIS A 156 -10.92 7.69 1.72
N LEU A 157 -9.91 8.39 2.26
CA LEU A 157 -9.69 8.49 3.72
C LEU A 157 -10.81 9.21 4.46
N LYS A 158 -11.61 10.05 3.79
CA LYS A 158 -12.82 10.63 4.37
C LYS A 158 -13.87 9.57 4.69
N ARG A 159 -13.96 8.50 3.89
CA ARG A 159 -14.88 7.36 4.09
C ARG A 159 -14.26 6.29 4.98
N ASP A 160 -12.96 6.05 4.84
CA ASP A 160 -12.22 5.10 5.65
C ASP A 160 -10.97 5.72 6.30
N PRO A 161 -11.13 6.48 7.39
CA PRO A 161 -9.99 7.16 8.02
C PRO A 161 -8.95 6.21 8.60
N ALA A 162 -9.27 4.95 8.88
CA ALA A 162 -8.31 4.02 9.48
C ALA A 162 -7.62 3.13 8.43
N ALA A 163 -7.81 3.40 7.12
CA ALA A 163 -7.20 2.62 6.05
C ALA A 163 -5.71 2.99 5.90
N PRO A 164 -4.78 2.08 6.26
CA PRO A 164 -3.36 2.42 6.29
C PRO A 164 -2.76 2.59 4.89
N GLY A 165 -3.22 1.83 3.88
CA GLY A 165 -2.69 1.89 2.51
C GLY A 165 -2.89 3.25 1.82
N PRO A 166 -4.12 3.75 1.68
CA PRO A 166 -4.38 5.08 1.10
C PRO A 166 -3.68 6.20 1.90
N ARG A 167 -3.57 6.06 3.22
CA ARG A 167 -2.86 7.02 4.08
C ARG A 167 -1.36 7.04 3.81
N TRP A 168 -0.75 5.87 3.67
CA TRP A 168 0.65 5.74 3.29
C TRP A 168 0.92 6.30 1.89
N ARG A 169 0.07 6.00 0.90
CA ARG A 169 0.17 6.61 -0.45
C ARG A 169 0.00 8.13 -0.42
N LEU A 170 -0.85 8.66 0.47
CA LEU A 170 -1.00 10.10 0.66
C LEU A 170 0.30 10.73 1.19
N ALA A 171 0.97 10.07 2.13
CA ALA A 171 2.28 10.52 2.60
C ALA A 171 3.30 10.58 1.46
N HIS A 172 3.35 9.57 0.58
CA HIS A 172 4.22 9.57 -0.59
C HIS A 172 3.88 10.70 -1.58
N ALA A 173 2.59 10.94 -1.84
CA ALA A 173 2.15 12.06 -2.67
C ALA A 173 2.57 13.42 -2.09
N LEU A 174 2.50 13.58 -0.76
CA LEU A 174 2.95 14.79 -0.06
C LEU A 174 4.48 14.93 -0.09
N LEU A 175 5.23 13.83 0.04
CA LEU A 175 6.69 13.82 -0.09
C LEU A 175 7.15 14.28 -1.48
N ALA A 176 6.48 13.80 -2.53
CA ALA A 176 6.77 14.20 -3.92
C ALA A 176 6.55 15.71 -4.13
N GLN A 177 5.63 16.31 -3.38
CA GLN A 177 5.36 17.76 -3.37
C GLN A 177 6.28 18.55 -2.41
N GLY A 178 7.17 17.88 -1.68
CA GLY A 178 8.06 18.51 -0.70
C GLY A 178 7.41 18.80 0.67
N ALA A 179 6.14 18.44 0.87
CA ALA A 179 5.39 18.62 2.12
C ALA A 179 5.80 17.57 3.17
N THR A 180 7.05 17.63 3.63
CA THR A 180 7.67 16.59 4.47
C THR A 180 7.00 16.42 5.84
N GLU A 181 6.62 17.51 6.50
CA GLU A 181 5.95 17.46 7.81
C GLU A 181 4.54 16.87 7.68
N ASP A 182 3.79 17.25 6.65
CA ASP A 182 2.46 16.69 6.42
C ASP A 182 2.54 15.20 6.11
N ALA A 183 3.51 14.77 5.30
CA ALA A 183 3.76 13.36 5.05
C ALA A 183 4.11 12.57 6.32
N ARG A 184 4.93 13.15 7.20
CA ARG A 184 5.26 12.55 8.50
C ARG A 184 3.99 12.35 9.33
N ASN A 185 3.13 13.36 9.43
CA ASN A 185 1.87 13.27 10.18
C ASN A 185 0.97 12.14 9.65
N GLU A 186 0.88 11.98 8.32
CA GLU A 186 0.09 10.90 7.72
C GLU A 186 0.68 9.51 8.04
N LEU A 187 2.01 9.36 8.03
CA LEU A 187 2.65 8.09 8.40
C LEU A 187 2.54 7.77 9.90
N GLU A 188 2.65 8.77 10.77
CA GLU A 188 2.44 8.62 12.21
C GLU A 188 1.02 8.12 12.51
N GLN A 189 0.02 8.65 11.79
CA GLN A 189 -1.34 8.17 11.89
C GLN A 189 -1.50 6.76 11.29
N ALA A 190 -0.81 6.43 10.20
CA ALA A 190 -0.86 5.09 9.59
C ALA A 190 -0.36 4.01 10.56
N VAL A 191 0.75 4.25 11.27
CA VAL A 191 1.27 3.31 12.27
C VAL A 191 0.47 3.31 13.58
N ALA A 192 -0.26 4.38 13.87
CA ALA A 192 -1.21 4.40 14.98
C ALA A 192 -2.46 3.55 14.70
N ASP A 193 -2.96 3.57 13.46
CA ASP A 193 -4.11 2.78 13.01
C ASP A 193 -3.74 1.31 12.77
N ASP A 194 -2.56 1.05 12.21
CA ASP A 194 -2.02 -0.29 12.00
C ASP A 194 -0.53 -0.35 12.38
N SER A 195 -0.26 -0.67 13.65
CA SER A 195 1.11 -0.80 14.16
C SER A 195 1.88 -1.95 13.51
N ALA A 196 1.19 -2.86 12.81
CA ALA A 196 1.80 -3.94 12.06
C ALA A 196 2.33 -3.50 10.68
N PHE A 197 2.08 -2.27 10.24
CA PHE A 197 2.44 -1.80 8.92
C PHE A 197 3.91 -1.37 8.84
N ALA A 198 4.79 -2.34 8.59
CA ALA A 198 6.25 -2.15 8.60
C ALA A 198 6.76 -1.11 7.59
N TRP A 199 6.12 -0.99 6.42
CA TRP A 199 6.51 0.02 5.42
C TRP A 199 6.30 1.46 5.90
N ALA A 200 5.21 1.74 6.61
CA ALA A 200 4.99 3.07 7.18
C ALA A 200 6.04 3.41 8.25
N TRP A 201 6.43 2.45 9.09
CA TRP A 201 7.55 2.61 10.02
C TRP A 201 8.89 2.88 9.32
N LEU A 202 9.17 2.17 8.21
CA LEU A 202 10.40 2.38 7.45
C LEU A 202 10.44 3.78 6.84
N ASP A 203 9.32 4.27 6.30
CA ASP A 203 9.26 5.60 5.70
C ASP A 203 9.31 6.73 6.73
N LEU A 204 8.74 6.54 7.93
CA LEU A 204 8.99 7.43 9.07
C LEU A 204 10.48 7.51 9.36
N GLY A 205 11.15 6.36 9.48
CA GLY A 205 12.58 6.29 9.73
C GLY A 205 13.42 7.01 8.68
N ARG A 206 13.03 6.91 7.40
CA ARG A 206 13.68 7.63 6.29
C ARG A 206 13.45 9.14 6.37
N ILE A 207 12.26 9.58 6.74
CA ILE A 207 11.97 11.01 6.96
C ILE A 207 12.81 11.53 8.12
N SER A 208 12.83 10.84 9.26
CA SER A 208 13.63 11.20 10.44
C SER A 208 15.12 11.26 10.11
N GLU A 209 15.65 10.29 9.35
CA GLU A 209 17.04 10.29 8.88
C GLU A 209 17.35 11.53 8.02
N ARG A 210 16.46 11.86 7.07
CA ARG A 210 16.62 13.02 6.19
C ARG A 210 16.58 14.34 6.96
N LEU A 211 15.80 14.41 8.04
CA LEU A 211 15.73 15.56 8.94
C LEU A 211 16.91 15.62 9.94
N GLY A 212 17.77 14.60 9.96
CA GLY A 212 18.91 14.49 10.86
C GLY A 212 18.53 14.02 12.28
N ASP A 213 17.30 13.59 12.49
CA ASP A 213 16.82 13.02 13.74
C ASP A 213 17.14 11.52 13.80
N ILE A 214 18.43 11.24 13.94
CA ILE A 214 18.98 9.88 13.88
C ILE A 214 18.47 8.99 15.02
N GLY A 215 18.14 9.57 16.17
CA GLY A 215 17.56 8.83 17.31
C GLY A 215 16.21 8.23 16.94
N ASN A 216 15.28 9.08 16.49
CA ASN A 216 13.96 8.63 16.06
C ASN A 216 14.05 7.71 14.84
N ALA A 217 14.94 8.00 13.88
CA ALA A 217 15.15 7.13 12.72
C ALA A 217 15.54 5.69 13.12
N LEU A 218 16.40 5.52 14.14
CA LEU A 218 16.77 4.20 14.64
C LEU A 218 15.60 3.48 15.33
N ASP A 219 14.80 4.21 16.11
CA ASP A 219 13.60 3.67 16.76
C ASP A 219 12.56 3.22 15.73
N GLU A 220 12.26 4.06 14.73
CA GLU A 220 11.26 3.80 13.69
C GLU A 220 11.67 2.64 12.77
N ILE A 221 12.92 2.58 12.31
CA ILE A 221 13.39 1.45 11.48
C ILE A 221 13.47 0.16 12.30
N ARG A 222 13.78 0.23 13.60
CA ARG A 222 13.70 -0.94 14.48
C ARG A 222 12.26 -1.44 14.60
N MET A 223 11.29 -0.54 14.79
CA MET A 223 9.87 -0.92 14.81
C MET A 223 9.44 -1.58 13.50
N ALA A 224 9.89 -1.06 12.35
CA ALA A 224 9.66 -1.70 11.05
C ALA A 224 10.17 -3.15 11.03
N ALA A 225 11.41 -3.38 11.46
CA ALA A 225 12.05 -4.68 11.43
C ALA A 225 11.44 -5.68 12.42
N GLU A 226 11.19 -5.27 13.66
CA GLU A 226 10.62 -6.12 14.69
C GLU A 226 9.17 -6.52 14.38
N THR A 227 8.38 -5.56 13.90
CA THR A 227 7.00 -5.81 13.48
C THR A 227 6.95 -6.74 12.28
N ALA A 228 7.75 -6.48 11.24
CA ALA A 228 7.81 -7.33 10.05
C ALA A 228 8.21 -8.77 10.41
N GLU A 229 9.21 -8.95 11.29
CA GLU A 229 9.59 -10.27 11.78
C GLU A 229 8.44 -10.93 12.58
N GLY A 230 7.78 -10.17 13.46
CA GLY A 230 6.70 -10.67 14.31
C GLY A 230 5.49 -11.19 13.53
N VAL A 231 5.17 -10.54 12.39
CA VAL A 231 4.09 -10.99 11.49
C VAL A 231 4.57 -11.93 10.38
N GLN A 232 5.85 -12.33 10.40
CA GLN A 232 6.48 -13.20 9.39
C GLN A 232 6.37 -12.66 7.96
N HIS A 233 6.52 -11.34 7.83
CA HIS A 233 6.52 -10.65 6.55
C HIS A 233 7.66 -11.11 5.64
N GLU A 234 7.40 -11.27 4.34
CA GLU A 234 8.41 -11.81 3.40
C GLU A 234 9.66 -10.91 3.30
N GLN A 235 9.47 -9.59 3.29
CA GLN A 235 10.53 -8.59 3.32
C GLN A 235 11.14 -8.32 4.72
N ALA A 236 10.85 -9.12 5.78
CA ALA A 236 11.39 -8.90 7.13
C ALA A 236 12.92 -8.71 7.16
N GLY A 237 13.66 -9.50 6.38
CA GLY A 237 15.12 -9.37 6.30
C GLY A 237 15.59 -8.06 5.67
N TYR A 238 14.82 -7.45 4.77
CA TYR A 238 15.13 -6.14 4.19
C TYR A 238 15.02 -5.01 5.22
N PHE A 239 13.99 -5.02 6.07
CA PHE A 239 13.87 -4.04 7.16
C PHE A 239 15.03 -4.15 8.17
N TRP A 240 15.44 -5.36 8.52
CA TRP A 240 16.64 -5.58 9.33
C TRP A 240 17.92 -5.07 8.65
N ALA A 241 18.01 -5.18 7.32
CA ALA A 241 19.15 -4.65 6.58
C ALA A 241 19.21 -3.11 6.68
N GLN A 242 18.06 -2.45 6.60
CA GLN A 242 17.95 -0.99 6.77
C GLN A 242 18.38 -0.56 8.18
N LEU A 243 18.01 -1.32 9.21
CA LEU A 243 18.46 -1.06 10.58
C LEU A 243 19.99 -1.22 10.69
N ALA A 244 20.56 -2.26 10.07
CA ALA A 244 22.01 -2.45 10.02
C ALA A 244 22.71 -1.27 9.34
N ARG A 245 22.16 -0.78 8.22
CA ARG A 245 22.68 0.39 7.50
C ARG A 245 22.72 1.62 8.39
N LEU A 246 21.60 1.96 9.04
CA LEU A 246 21.53 3.13 9.89
C LEU A 246 22.44 3.00 11.12
N ALA A 247 22.49 1.83 11.76
CA ALA A 247 23.40 1.55 12.87
C ALA A 247 24.89 1.66 12.47
N SER A 248 25.22 1.28 11.23
CA SER A 248 26.58 1.47 10.70
C SER A 248 26.95 2.95 10.56
N LEU A 249 26.00 3.82 10.21
CA LEU A 249 26.22 5.27 10.10
C LEU A 249 26.44 5.93 11.46
N THR A 250 25.81 5.42 12.51
CA THR A 250 25.94 5.93 13.89
C THR A 250 27.12 5.33 14.66
N GLY A 251 27.78 4.31 14.10
CA GLY A 251 28.88 3.59 14.75
C GLY A 251 28.42 2.62 15.85
N ASP A 252 27.13 2.30 15.93
CA ASP A 252 26.61 1.25 16.82
C ASP A 252 26.87 -0.14 16.23
N GLU A 253 28.11 -0.60 16.39
CA GLU A 253 28.57 -1.88 15.84
C GLU A 253 27.83 -3.08 16.42
N MET A 254 27.35 -3.00 17.67
CA MET A 254 26.60 -4.07 18.29
C MET A 254 25.22 -4.22 17.63
N LEU A 255 24.48 -3.12 17.50
CA LEU A 255 23.18 -3.12 16.83
C LEU A 255 23.31 -3.51 15.36
N ARG A 256 24.31 -2.95 14.65
CA ARG A 256 24.61 -3.31 13.26
C ARG A 256 24.85 -4.82 13.11
N ALA A 257 25.67 -5.43 13.97
CA ALA A 257 25.97 -6.86 13.91
C ALA A 257 24.74 -7.74 14.16
N GLN A 258 23.87 -7.36 15.10
CA GLN A 258 22.63 -8.06 15.39
C GLN A 258 21.68 -7.99 14.18
N ALA A 259 21.45 -6.80 13.65
CA ALA A 259 20.59 -6.56 12.51
C ALA A 259 21.11 -7.27 11.23
N ALA A 260 22.42 -7.27 11.01
CA ALA A 260 23.05 -8.00 9.90
C ALA A 260 22.86 -9.53 10.01
N THR A 261 22.91 -10.07 11.25
CA THR A 261 22.66 -11.49 11.50
C THR A 261 21.21 -11.85 11.19
N LYS A 262 20.25 -11.02 11.65
CA LYS A 262 18.83 -11.17 11.33
C LYS A 262 18.56 -11.11 9.82
N THR A 263 19.17 -10.15 9.15
CA THR A 263 19.11 -10.02 7.68
C THR A 263 19.55 -11.30 6.98
N SER A 264 20.72 -11.83 7.36
CA SER A 264 21.28 -13.03 6.72
C SER A 264 20.44 -14.29 6.95
N LEU A 265 19.71 -14.35 8.07
CA LEU A 265 18.80 -15.46 8.39
C LEU A 265 17.47 -15.35 7.62
N LEU A 266 16.89 -14.15 7.59
CA LEU A 266 15.53 -13.92 7.06
C LEU A 266 15.50 -13.67 5.56
N ALA A 267 16.58 -13.14 4.97
CA ALA A 267 16.66 -12.85 3.54
C ALA A 267 17.98 -13.35 2.92
N PRO A 268 18.19 -14.68 2.82
CA PRO A 268 19.45 -15.26 2.34
C PRO A 268 19.79 -14.90 0.88
N THR A 269 18.79 -14.52 0.07
CA THR A 269 18.96 -14.10 -1.32
C THR A 269 19.23 -12.60 -1.48
N LEU A 270 19.05 -11.79 -0.43
CA LEU A 270 19.14 -10.33 -0.50
C LEU A 270 20.51 -9.86 -1.01
N LYS A 271 21.61 -10.50 -0.56
CA LYS A 271 22.96 -10.13 -1.02
C LYS A 271 23.09 -10.21 -2.54
N ALA A 272 22.63 -11.31 -3.13
CA ALA A 272 22.72 -11.53 -4.57
C ALA A 272 21.85 -10.53 -5.34
N ALA A 273 20.63 -10.28 -4.88
CA ALA A 273 19.72 -9.30 -5.48
C ALA A 273 20.32 -7.88 -5.44
N GLN A 274 20.85 -7.45 -4.29
CA GLN A 274 21.46 -6.13 -4.11
C GLN A 274 22.74 -5.95 -4.94
N LEU A 275 23.58 -6.99 -5.06
CA LEU A 275 24.75 -6.97 -5.95
C LEU A 275 24.35 -6.86 -7.43
N ALA A 276 23.30 -7.58 -7.84
CA ALA A 276 22.79 -7.53 -9.21
C ALA A 276 22.24 -6.14 -9.53
N GLY A 277 21.35 -5.61 -8.68
CA GLY A 277 20.80 -4.26 -8.86
C GLY A 277 21.87 -3.17 -8.87
N ALA A 278 22.89 -3.27 -8.01
CA ALA A 278 23.95 -2.26 -7.98
C ALA A 278 24.81 -2.28 -9.25
N ARG A 279 25.02 -3.47 -9.85
CA ARG A 279 25.73 -3.61 -11.13
C ARG A 279 24.88 -3.05 -12.28
N GLU A 280 23.59 -3.35 -12.30
CA GLU A 280 22.66 -2.82 -13.30
C GLU A 280 22.56 -1.30 -13.24
N SER A 281 22.43 -0.72 -12.06
CA SER A 281 22.44 0.74 -11.87
C SER A 281 23.74 1.37 -12.37
N LEU A 282 24.90 0.75 -12.14
CA LEU A 282 26.18 1.23 -12.69
C LEU A 282 26.23 1.14 -14.22
N ASP A 283 25.74 0.04 -14.80
CA ASP A 283 25.70 -0.13 -16.25
C ASP A 283 24.76 0.89 -16.91
N ALA A 284 23.71 1.31 -16.21
CA ALA A 284 22.81 2.39 -16.60
C ALA A 284 23.37 3.81 -16.31
N GLY A 285 24.53 3.94 -15.65
CA GLY A 285 25.13 5.22 -15.27
C GLY A 285 24.50 5.88 -14.03
N ASP A 286 23.63 5.19 -13.32
CA ASP A 286 23.02 5.64 -12.06
C ASP A 286 23.89 5.25 -10.85
N THR A 287 24.94 6.05 -10.64
CA THR A 287 25.86 5.87 -9.50
C THR A 287 25.17 6.10 -8.15
N ALA A 288 24.09 6.90 -8.10
CA ALA A 288 23.40 7.22 -6.85
C ALA A 288 22.67 5.98 -6.32
N SER A 289 21.88 5.31 -7.17
CA SER A 289 21.20 4.06 -6.81
C SER A 289 22.20 2.96 -6.46
N ALA A 290 23.27 2.81 -7.26
CA ALA A 290 24.34 1.84 -6.98
C ALA A 290 24.98 2.04 -5.59
N LYS A 291 25.19 3.29 -5.18
CA LYS A 291 25.72 3.63 -3.86
C LYS A 291 24.75 3.26 -2.74
N GLY A 292 23.45 3.54 -2.89
CA GLY A 292 22.44 3.17 -1.90
C GLY A 292 22.39 1.66 -1.64
N LEU A 293 22.43 0.86 -2.70
CA LEU A 293 22.47 -0.61 -2.62
C LEU A 293 23.80 -1.09 -1.97
N LEU A 294 24.92 -0.44 -2.31
CA LEU A 294 26.22 -0.74 -1.70
C LEU A 294 26.25 -0.43 -0.19
N ASP A 295 25.63 0.65 0.26
CA ASP A 295 25.61 1.02 1.68
C ASP A 295 24.91 -0.04 2.52
N LEU A 296 23.81 -0.61 2.00
CA LEU A 296 23.13 -1.75 2.60
C LEU A 296 24.04 -3.00 2.64
N LEU A 297 24.69 -3.32 1.52
CA LEU A 297 25.62 -4.45 1.41
C LEU A 297 26.79 -4.34 2.39
N LYS A 298 27.39 -3.15 2.53
CA LYS A 298 28.49 -2.91 3.48
C LYS A 298 28.07 -3.05 4.92
N ALA A 299 26.85 -2.65 5.26
CA ALA A 299 26.36 -2.74 6.63
C ALA A 299 26.13 -4.20 7.07
N VAL A 300 25.68 -5.05 6.14
CA VAL A 300 25.34 -6.45 6.43
C VAL A 300 26.56 -7.37 6.21
N TRP A 301 27.30 -7.19 5.13
CA TRP A 301 28.45 -8.01 4.73
C TRP A 301 29.74 -7.18 4.52
N PRO A 302 30.25 -6.46 5.55
CA PRO A 302 31.35 -5.50 5.41
C PRO A 302 32.70 -6.09 4.95
N ARG A 303 32.86 -7.43 5.00
CA ARG A 303 34.11 -8.14 4.68
C ARG A 303 33.97 -9.07 3.47
N ASP A 304 32.83 -9.04 2.79
CA ASP A 304 32.60 -9.88 1.61
C ASP A 304 33.39 -9.33 0.41
N LEU A 305 34.08 -10.22 -0.30
CA LEU A 305 34.97 -9.82 -1.39
C LEU A 305 34.23 -9.19 -2.58
N GLU A 306 33.01 -9.65 -2.90
CA GLU A 306 32.22 -9.07 -3.98
C GLU A 306 31.72 -7.67 -3.63
N VAL A 307 31.36 -7.47 -2.36
CA VAL A 307 30.95 -6.15 -1.83
C VAL A 307 32.12 -5.17 -1.86
N LEU A 308 33.31 -5.62 -1.44
CA LEU A 308 34.52 -4.80 -1.49
C LEU A 308 34.95 -4.47 -2.93
N ASP A 309 34.75 -5.39 -3.87
CA ASP A 309 35.04 -5.14 -5.28
C ASP A 309 34.09 -4.11 -5.89
N LEU A 310 32.78 -4.27 -5.66
CA LEU A 310 31.76 -3.29 -6.06
C LEU A 310 32.06 -1.90 -5.47
N ALA A 311 32.49 -1.83 -4.21
CA ALA A 311 32.87 -0.57 -3.57
C ALA A 311 34.02 0.15 -4.28
N ARG A 312 35.00 -0.60 -4.82
CA ARG A 312 36.08 -0.01 -5.61
C ARG A 312 35.59 0.51 -6.95
N ARG A 313 34.68 -0.20 -7.62
CA ARG A 313 34.09 0.22 -8.89
C ARG A 313 33.22 1.47 -8.79
N ILE A 314 32.49 1.64 -7.68
CA ILE A 314 31.67 2.84 -7.44
C ILE A 314 32.53 4.07 -7.13
N ALA A 315 33.75 3.87 -6.61
CA ALA A 315 34.66 4.95 -6.23
C ALA A 315 35.53 5.49 -7.38
N THR A 316 35.59 4.79 -8.52
CA THR A 316 36.33 5.19 -9.74
C THR A 316 35.47 5.99 -10.68
#